data_AF-A0A6J6Y1H1-F1
#
_entry.id   AF-A0A6J6Y1H1-F1
#
_cell.length_a   1.000
_cell.length_b   1.000
_cell.length_c   1.000
_cell.angle_alpha   90.00
_cell.angle_beta   90.00
_cell.angle_gamma   90.00
#
_symmetry.space_group_name_H-M   'P 1'
#
loop_
_entity.id
_entity.type
_entity.pdbx_description
1 polymer ?
#
loop_
_entity_poly.entity_id
_entity_poly.type
_entity_poly.pdbx_seq_one_letter_code
_entity_poly.pdbx_strand_id
1 'polypeptide(L)'
;MRQVAALDEPADVRLYTFCRWAMVHVVTSPYQLVGLMDYDFLNSIDGQHWLPRFEAITRYLRDIITDGVASGVFINEDPEFIRLMVVGSLNAHHRIKTMAPSETVELDAEKGADYILRAIMADSTRLDSVRNASLKPAGFVAS
;
A
#
# COMPACT_ATOMS: atom_id res chain seq x y z
N MET A 1 -3.24 -9.11 -3.50
CA MET A 1 -4.12 -8.00 -3.06
C MET A 1 -5.30 -8.48 -2.22
N ARG A 2 -6.30 -9.20 -2.78
CA ARG A 2 -7.41 -9.79 -2.00
C ARG A 2 -6.93 -10.62 -0.81
N GLN A 3 -5.87 -11.39 -1.03
CA GLN A 3 -5.24 -12.21 -0.01
C GLN A 3 -4.64 -11.38 1.14
N VAL A 4 -4.16 -10.16 0.92
CA VAL A 4 -3.54 -9.30 1.96
C VAL A 4 -4.60 -8.72 2.90
N ALA A 5 -5.70 -8.21 2.36
CA ALA A 5 -6.82 -7.73 3.16
C ALA A 5 -7.51 -8.86 3.93
N ALA A 6 -7.49 -10.09 3.38
CA ALA A 6 -8.05 -11.29 3.98
C ALA A 6 -7.05 -12.09 4.85
N LEU A 7 -5.83 -11.58 5.09
CA LEU A 7 -4.92 -12.20 6.06
C LEU A 7 -5.56 -12.12 7.44
N ASP A 8 -5.44 -13.20 8.21
CA ASP A 8 -5.77 -13.21 9.64
C ASP A 8 -4.65 -12.55 10.45
N GLU A 9 -4.37 -11.29 10.11
CA GLU A 9 -3.29 -10.50 10.66
C GLU A 9 -3.82 -9.12 11.09
N PRO A 10 -3.22 -8.51 12.13
CA PRO A 10 -3.52 -7.14 12.53
C PRO A 10 -3.44 -6.13 11.37
N ALA A 11 -4.25 -5.07 11.42
CA ALA A 11 -4.38 -4.10 10.33
C ALA A 11 -3.06 -3.40 9.97
N ASP A 12 -2.19 -3.15 10.96
CA ASP A 12 -0.84 -2.61 10.79
C ASP A 12 0.06 -3.56 9.97
N VAL A 13 0.03 -4.86 10.25
CA VAL A 13 0.77 -5.88 9.48
C VAL A 13 0.22 -5.99 8.05
N ARG A 14 -1.11 -6.03 7.88
CA ARG A 14 -1.76 -6.05 6.56
C ARG A 14 -1.38 -4.82 5.73
N LEU A 15 -1.43 -3.63 6.32
CA LEU A 15 -1.11 -2.38 5.64
C LEU A 15 0.37 -2.28 5.30
N TYR A 16 1.26 -2.66 6.22
CA TYR A 16 2.71 -2.67 5.98
C TYR A 16 3.06 -3.57 4.79
N THR A 17 2.50 -4.80 4.79
CA THR A 17 2.67 -5.78 3.72
C THR A 17 2.18 -5.22 2.38
N PHE A 18 0.99 -4.59 2.36
CA PHE A 18 0.45 -3.96 1.17
C PHE A 18 1.35 -2.84 0.64
N CYS A 19 1.76 -1.89 1.49
CA CYS A 19 2.55 -0.74 1.11
C CYS A 19 3.90 -1.16 0.52
N ARG A 20 4.62 -2.06 1.21
CA ARG A 20 5.91 -2.55 0.72
C ARG A 20 5.75 -3.29 -0.61
N TRP A 21 4.78 -4.20 -0.71
CA TRP A 21 4.49 -4.91 -1.95
C TRP A 21 4.23 -3.94 -3.12
N ALA A 22 3.37 -2.94 -2.90
CA ALA A 22 3.00 -1.96 -3.93
C ALA A 22 4.18 -1.09 -4.35
N MET A 23 5.02 -0.65 -3.40
CA MET A 23 6.22 0.14 -3.69
C MET A 23 7.23 -0.65 -4.53
N VAL A 24 7.46 -1.93 -4.21
CA VAL A 24 8.35 -2.79 -5.01
C VAL A 24 7.76 -3.05 -6.39
N HIS A 25 6.54 -3.59 -6.46
CA HIS A 25 5.98 -4.12 -7.72
C HIS A 25 5.72 -3.04 -8.77
N VAL A 26 5.34 -1.83 -8.36
CA VAL A 26 5.12 -0.74 -9.30
C VAL A 26 6.44 -0.22 -9.87
N VAL A 27 7.49 -0.16 -9.04
CA VAL A 27 8.80 0.36 -9.46
C VAL A 27 9.59 -0.66 -10.29
N THR A 28 9.45 -1.96 -10.01
CA THR A 28 10.16 -3.03 -10.74
C THR A 28 9.40 -3.54 -11.97
N SER A 29 8.19 -3.04 -12.20
CA SER A 29 7.42 -3.37 -13.39
C SER A 29 8.17 -2.98 -14.68
N PRO A 30 8.19 -3.84 -15.71
CA PRO A 30 8.73 -3.47 -17.02
C PRO A 30 7.88 -2.43 -17.75
N TYR A 31 6.68 -2.14 -17.25
CA TYR A 31 5.74 -1.14 -17.78
C TYR A 31 5.60 0.05 -16.82
N GLN A 32 5.35 1.24 -17.36
CA GLN A 32 5.03 2.44 -16.58
C GLN A 32 3.60 2.36 -16.03
N LEU A 33 3.42 1.71 -14.88
CA LEU A 33 2.10 1.50 -14.26
C LEU A 33 1.51 2.77 -13.66
N VAL A 34 2.31 3.79 -13.35
CA VAL A 34 1.81 5.05 -12.77
C VAL A 34 0.84 5.75 -13.73
N GLY A 35 1.11 5.70 -15.03
CA GLY A 35 0.22 6.27 -16.05
C GLY A 35 -1.13 5.56 -16.15
N LEU A 36 -1.20 4.27 -15.77
CA LEU A 36 -2.46 3.51 -15.75
C LEU A 36 -3.34 3.87 -14.55
N MET A 37 -2.77 4.50 -13.52
CA MET A 37 -3.48 4.97 -12.33
C MET A 37 -3.96 6.43 -12.47
N ASP A 38 -3.66 7.06 -13.60
CA ASP A 38 -4.09 8.42 -13.88
C ASP A 38 -5.62 8.50 -14.04
N TYR A 39 -6.22 9.53 -13.45
CA TYR A 39 -7.68 9.69 -13.45
C TYR A 39 -8.24 9.89 -14.86
N ASP A 40 -7.56 10.70 -15.69
CA ASP A 40 -8.04 10.98 -17.05
C ASP A 40 -7.92 9.73 -17.92
N PHE A 41 -6.84 8.97 -17.75
CA PHE A 41 -6.72 7.66 -18.40
C PHE A 41 -7.83 6.70 -17.97
N LEU A 42 -8.08 6.53 -16.66
CA LEU A 42 -9.08 5.58 -16.16
C LEU A 42 -10.52 5.92 -16.58
N ASN A 43 -10.82 7.20 -16.82
CA ASN A 43 -12.11 7.66 -17.32
C ASN A 43 -12.20 7.70 -18.85
N SER A 44 -11.13 7.33 -19.57
CA SER A 44 -11.15 7.19 -21.02
C SER A 44 -11.76 5.85 -21.47
N ILE A 45 -12.15 5.78 -22.75
CA ILE A 45 -12.62 4.53 -23.40
C ILE A 45 -11.58 3.42 -23.26
N ASP A 46 -10.29 3.77 -23.34
CA ASP A 46 -9.18 2.83 -23.29
C ASP A 46 -8.88 2.38 -21.85
N GLY A 47 -9.17 3.20 -20.84
CA GLY A 47 -8.87 2.91 -19.43
C GLY A 47 -10.03 2.28 -18.64
N GLN A 48 -11.28 2.47 -19.06
CA GLN A 48 -12.47 2.03 -18.30
C GLN A 48 -12.47 0.53 -17.94
N HIS A 49 -11.85 -0.32 -18.77
CA HIS A 49 -11.77 -1.75 -18.50
C HIS A 49 -10.83 -2.11 -17.34
N TRP A 50 -9.91 -1.21 -16.97
CA TRP A 50 -9.04 -1.34 -15.81
C TRP A 50 -9.67 -0.82 -14.52
N LEU A 51 -10.66 0.07 -14.63
CA LEU A 51 -11.29 0.74 -13.48
C LEU A 51 -11.76 -0.24 -12.39
N PRO A 52 -12.46 -1.37 -12.69
CA PRO A 52 -12.88 -2.31 -11.66
C PRO A 52 -11.70 -2.93 -10.87
N ARG A 53 -10.54 -3.09 -11.52
CA ARG A 53 -9.35 -3.65 -10.87
C ARG A 53 -8.72 -2.64 -9.92
N PHE A 54 -8.67 -1.36 -10.30
CA PHE A 54 -8.18 -0.29 -9.43
C PHE A 54 -9.16 0.00 -8.27
N GLU A 55 -10.46 -0.05 -8.52
CA GLU A 55 -11.49 0.03 -7.47
C GLU A 55 -11.37 -1.10 -6.45
N ALA A 56 -11.07 -2.34 -6.91
CA ALA A 56 -10.85 -3.45 -6.00
C ALA A 56 -9.63 -3.21 -5.09
N ILE A 57 -8.52 -2.72 -5.64
CA ILE A 57 -7.30 -2.40 -4.89
C ILE A 57 -7.55 -1.31 -3.85
N THR A 58 -8.22 -0.22 -4.25
CA THR A 58 -8.53 0.90 -3.35
C THR A 58 -9.53 0.50 -2.26
N ARG A 59 -10.46 -0.42 -2.55
CA ARG A 59 -11.36 -1.00 -1.55
C ARG A 59 -10.60 -1.79 -0.49
N TYR A 60 -9.64 -2.63 -0.88
CA TYR A 60 -8.83 -3.37 0.12
C TYR A 60 -8.06 -2.44 1.06
N LEU A 61 -7.52 -1.34 0.54
CA LEU A 61 -6.84 -0.35 1.36
C LEU A 61 -7.82 0.34 2.33
N ARG A 62 -9.02 0.70 1.86
CA ARG A 62 -10.09 1.23 2.71
C ARG A 62 -10.47 0.26 3.82
N ASP A 63 -10.65 -1.01 3.51
CA ASP A 63 -11.06 -2.03 4.48
C ASP A 63 -10.00 -2.19 5.58
N ILE A 64 -8.72 -2.31 5.22
CA ILE A 64 -7.61 -2.40 6.18
C ILE A 64 -7.55 -1.18 7.10
N ILE A 65 -7.70 0.02 6.55
CA ILE A 65 -7.66 1.28 7.33
C ILE A 65 -8.86 1.37 8.26
N THR A 66 -10.06 1.05 7.76
CA THR A 66 -11.29 1.07 8.55
C THR A 66 -11.20 0.09 9.72
N ASP A 67 -10.73 -1.13 9.48
CA ASP A 67 -10.49 -2.13 10.53
C ASP A 67 -9.47 -1.63 11.57
N GLY A 68 -8.38 -1.01 11.11
CA GLY A 68 -7.33 -0.52 11.99
C GLY A 68 -7.75 0.64 12.87
N VAL A 69 -8.58 1.56 12.36
CA VAL A 69 -9.19 2.63 13.18
C VAL A 69 -10.19 2.02 14.17
N ALA A 70 -11.08 1.14 13.71
CA ALA A 70 -12.09 0.51 14.56
C ALA A 70 -11.50 -0.34 15.71
N SER A 71 -10.35 -0.98 15.46
CA SER A 71 -9.63 -1.77 16.47
C SER A 71 -8.66 -0.96 17.35
N GLY A 72 -8.47 0.33 17.05
CA GLY A 72 -7.52 1.20 17.76
C GLY A 72 -6.05 0.93 17.44
N VAL A 73 -5.76 0.15 16.39
CA VAL A 73 -4.40 -0.07 15.88
C VAL A 73 -3.86 1.19 15.20
N PHE A 74 -4.73 1.92 14.49
CA PHE A 74 -4.44 3.22 13.92
C PHE A 74 -5.01 4.35 14.78
N ILE A 75 -4.49 5.56 14.57
CA ILE A 75 -5.00 6.78 15.19
C ILE A 75 -6.51 6.94 14.96
N ASN A 76 -7.20 7.52 15.93
CA ASN A 76 -8.63 7.82 15.82
C ASN A 76 -8.88 9.05 14.94
N GLU A 77 -8.71 8.86 13.62
CA GLU A 77 -8.89 9.87 12.58
C GLU A 77 -9.82 9.32 11.49
N ASP A 78 -10.36 10.20 10.63
CA ASP A 78 -11.21 9.77 9.51
C ASP A 78 -10.48 8.74 8.60
N PRO A 79 -11.04 7.51 8.44
CA PRO A 79 -10.46 6.48 7.57
C PRO A 79 -10.23 6.95 6.13
N GLU A 80 -11.10 7.80 5.58
CA GLU A 80 -10.91 8.31 4.21
C GLU A 80 -9.76 9.31 4.13
N PHE A 81 -9.55 10.13 5.18
CA PHE A 81 -8.38 11.00 5.28
C PHE A 81 -7.08 10.17 5.37
N ILE A 82 -7.03 9.16 6.23
CA ILE A 82 -5.87 8.26 6.32
C ILE A 82 -5.60 7.60 4.96
N ARG A 83 -6.65 7.10 4.29
CA ARG A 83 -6.54 6.49 2.96
C ARG A 83 -5.96 7.46 1.94
N LEU A 84 -6.43 8.70 1.92
CA LEU A 84 -5.90 9.75 1.05
C LEU A 84 -4.40 9.96 1.27
N MET A 85 -3.96 10.05 2.53
CA MET A 85 -2.55 10.26 2.88
C MET A 85 -1.66 9.06 2.49
N VAL A 86 -2.15 7.83 2.68
CA VAL A 86 -1.44 6.61 2.27
C VAL A 86 -1.30 6.55 0.75
N VAL A 87 -2.39 6.76 0.01
CA VAL A 87 -2.38 6.75 -1.47
C VAL A 87 -1.48 7.85 -2.02
N GLY A 88 -1.54 9.07 -1.46
CA GLY A 88 -0.67 10.18 -1.85
C GLY A 88 0.82 9.83 -1.67
N SER A 89 1.17 9.19 -0.56
CA SER A 89 2.54 8.76 -0.27
C SER A 89 3.02 7.68 -1.24
N LEU A 90 2.18 6.69 -1.55
CA LEU A 90 2.47 5.65 -2.54
C LEU A 90 2.69 6.24 -3.94
N ASN A 91 1.80 7.12 -4.38
CA ASN A 91 1.90 7.77 -5.69
C ASN A 91 3.18 8.62 -5.80
N ALA A 92 3.52 9.37 -4.75
CA ALA A 92 4.77 10.13 -4.70
C ALA A 92 6.01 9.24 -4.81
N HIS A 93 6.03 8.12 -4.06
CA HIS A 93 7.09 7.13 -4.14
C HIS A 93 7.23 6.57 -5.55
N HIS A 94 6.14 6.09 -6.15
CA HIS A 94 6.14 5.50 -7.49
C HIS A 94 6.61 6.49 -8.55
N ARG A 95 6.13 7.73 -8.51
CA ARG A 95 6.53 8.77 -9.47
C ARG A 95 8.04 9.05 -9.41
N ILE A 96 8.60 9.17 -8.22
CA ILE A 96 10.03 9.48 -8.05
C ILE A 96 10.90 8.28 -8.43
N LYS A 97 10.54 7.07 -7.98
CA LYS A 97 11.38 5.88 -8.13
C LYS A 97 11.31 5.25 -9.51
N THR A 98 10.21 5.40 -10.26
CA THR A 98 10.15 4.97 -11.66
C THR A 98 11.03 5.81 -12.59
N MET A 99 11.34 7.07 -12.22
CA MET A 99 12.25 7.93 -12.99
C MET A 99 13.74 7.64 -12.71
N ALA A 100 14.05 6.92 -11.64
CA ALA A 100 15.41 6.57 -11.23
C ALA A 100 15.43 5.17 -10.59
N PRO A 101 15.42 4.10 -11.41
CA PRO A 101 15.47 2.73 -10.91
C PRO A 101 16.69 2.55 -10.01
N SER A 102 16.46 2.04 -8.79
CA SER A 102 17.51 1.84 -7.79
C SER A 102 17.75 0.35 -7.57
N GLU A 103 19.03 -0.03 -7.42
CA GLU A 103 19.42 -1.37 -6.94
C GLU A 103 18.93 -1.61 -5.48
N THR A 104 18.52 -0.56 -4.78
CA THR A 104 18.02 -0.61 -3.39
C THR A 104 16.49 -0.57 -3.27
N VAL A 105 15.75 -1.00 -4.30
CA VAL A 105 14.27 -0.88 -4.36
C VAL A 105 13.56 -1.46 -3.13
N GLU A 106 14.01 -2.61 -2.64
CA GLU A 106 13.44 -3.26 -1.44
C GLU A 106 13.64 -2.41 -0.17
N LEU A 107 14.85 -1.87 0.01
CA LEU A 107 15.17 -1.01 1.15
C LEU A 107 14.42 0.33 1.08
N ASP A 108 14.23 0.87 -0.12
CA ASP A 108 13.44 2.08 -0.33
C ASP A 108 11.96 1.84 -0.03
N ALA A 109 11.42 0.68 -0.42
CA ALA A 109 10.06 0.28 -0.09
C ALA A 109 9.86 0.07 1.42
N GLU A 110 10.84 -0.54 2.10
CA GLU A 110 10.82 -0.68 3.57
C GLU A 110 10.76 0.70 4.26
N LYS A 111 11.64 1.62 3.89
CA LYS A 111 11.64 3.00 4.42
C LYS A 111 10.33 3.73 4.15
N GLY A 112 9.75 3.55 2.96
CA GLY A 112 8.46 4.13 2.61
C GLY A 112 7.31 3.56 3.45
N ALA A 113 7.24 2.25 3.61
CA ALA A 113 6.25 1.60 4.47
C ALA A 113 6.41 2.00 5.94
N ASP A 114 7.64 2.07 6.44
CA ASP A 114 7.95 2.56 7.79
C ASP A 114 7.44 3.98 8.03
N TYR A 115 7.72 4.89 7.08
CA TYR A 115 7.27 6.28 7.16
C TYR A 115 5.75 6.38 7.23
N ILE A 116 5.04 5.65 6.35
CA ILE A 116 3.59 5.63 6.32
C ILE A 116 3.02 5.11 7.63
N LEU A 117 3.47 3.95 8.11
CA LEU A 117 2.94 3.35 9.34
C LEU A 117 3.27 4.19 10.57
N ARG A 118 4.49 4.75 10.68
CA ARG A 118 4.86 5.62 11.79
C ARG A 118 3.96 6.85 11.91
N ALA A 119 3.39 7.33 10.80
CA ALA A 119 2.50 8.49 10.79
C ALA A 119 1.07 8.18 11.28
N ILE A 120 0.63 6.92 11.23
CA ILE A 120 -0.79 6.55 11.43
C ILE A 120 -1.03 5.50 12.50
N MET A 121 0.01 4.80 12.98
CA MET A 121 -0.12 3.86 14.10
C MET A 121 -0.43 4.59 15.40
N ALA A 122 -1.37 4.05 16.18
CA ALA A 122 -1.67 4.57 17.52
C ALA A 122 -0.47 4.39 18.48
N ASP A 123 0.31 3.31 18.29
CA ASP A 123 1.55 3.05 19.00
C ASP A 123 2.69 2.75 18.00
N SER A 124 3.47 3.79 17.68
CA SER A 124 4.59 3.67 16.75
C SER A 124 5.78 2.87 17.28
N THR A 125 5.84 2.56 18.59
CA THR A 125 6.95 1.76 19.16
C THR A 125 6.92 0.32 18.68
N ARG A 126 5.78 -0.14 18.18
CA ARG A 126 5.58 -1.49 17.64
C ARG A 126 6.06 -1.66 16.20
N LEU A 127 6.50 -0.60 15.53
CA LEU A 127 6.82 -0.63 14.09
C LEU A 127 7.81 -1.74 13.70
N ASP A 128 8.85 -1.97 14.50
CA ASP A 128 9.84 -3.03 14.22
C ASP A 128 9.22 -4.42 14.29
N SER A 129 8.27 -4.65 15.20
CA SER A 129 7.55 -5.93 15.30
C SER A 129 6.60 -6.13 14.12
N VAL A 130 5.91 -5.07 13.68
CA VAL A 130 5.05 -5.08 12.49
C VAL A 130 5.86 -5.39 11.24
N ARG A 131 7.00 -4.72 11.05
CA ARG A 131 7.93 -5.01 9.94
C ARG A 131 8.35 -6.47 9.93
N ASN A 132 8.82 -6.99 11.07
CA ASN A 132 9.25 -8.38 11.19
C ASN A 132 8.12 -9.38 10.96
N ALA A 133 6.89 -9.07 11.35
CA ALA A 133 5.72 -9.90 11.07
C ALA A 133 5.39 -9.91 9.56
N SER A 134 5.45 -8.76 8.90
CA SER A 134 5.19 -8.65 7.45
C SER A 134 6.20 -9.42 6.59
N LEU A 135 7.42 -9.62 7.09
CA LEU A 135 8.50 -10.39 6.45
C LEU A 135 8.29 -11.91 6.54
N LYS A 136 7.31 -12.36 7.32
CA LYS A 136 6.96 -13.78 7.49
C LYS A 136 5.61 -14.11 6.85
N PRO A 137 5.36 -13.98 5.53
CA PRO A 137 4.10 -14.47 5.01
C PRO A 137 4.12 -16.00 5.01
N ALA A 138 3.25 -16.62 5.81
CA ALA A 138 2.69 -17.91 5.47
C ALA A 138 1.94 -17.75 4.12
N GLY A 139 2.57 -18.17 3.02
CA GLY A 139 1.87 -18.44 1.76
C GLY A 139 1.58 -17.25 0.82
N PHE A 140 2.31 -16.13 0.90
CA PHE A 140 2.24 -15.11 -0.17
C PHE A 140 3.01 -15.60 -1.42
N VAL A 141 2.36 -16.41 -2.24
CA VAL A 141 2.82 -16.71 -3.60
C VAL A 141 2.22 -15.65 -4.51
N ALA A 142 3.03 -14.70 -4.94
CA ALA A 142 2.68 -13.81 -6.04
C ALA A 142 2.46 -14.68 -7.28
N SER A 143 1.19 -14.91 -7.62
CA SER A 143 0.77 -15.49 -8.90
C SER A 143 0.34 -14.38 -9.83
#